data_AF-A0A835LU51-F1
#
_entry.id   AF-A0A835LU51-F1
#
_cell.length_a   1.000
_cell.length_b   1.000
_cell.length_c   1.000
_cell.angle_alpha   90.00
_cell.angle_beta   90.00
_cell.angle_gamma   90.00
#
_symmetry.space_group_name_H-M   'P 1'
#
loop_
_entity.id
_entity.type
_entity.pdbx_description
1 polymer ?
#
loop_
_entity_poly.entity_id
_entity_poly.type
_entity_poly.pdbx_seq_one_letter_code
_entity_poly.pdbx_strand_id
1 'polypeptide(L)'
;MASFNLFHPALCFSYLMLFTFFTFVSADAHNNVSALNFVSPAADSNVSAPTYVSSDAYKNLSDPTKYYEPLAPSPSSFDYYIFALQWGVSVCNAAGTHCLGKDRGQPMFSIHGLWPSVLKGKQPSNCAPRDIFDPTRVKDLQDRLNAAWPDVQNLNNAKFWGEQWKKHGTCSRLKQHEFFEKALDLFDAIDFIQRVLALKDVLGNYGGTYNLQSMMNAYDLTYKVKPRILCNTNSVGKQQIQEFQLKISTNAKDELTINNDELKNCPKPDADLPL
;
A
#
# COMPACT_ATOMS: atom_id res chain seq x y z
N MET A 1 -26.06 -81.85 -11.14
CA MET A 1 -26.65 -81.33 -9.89
C MET A 1 -26.66 -79.82 -9.98
N ALA A 2 -27.87 -79.27 -10.07
CA ALA A 2 -28.16 -77.84 -10.10
C ALA A 2 -28.46 -77.34 -8.67
N SER A 3 -28.45 -76.02 -8.49
CA SER A 3 -29.30 -75.16 -7.61
C SER A 3 -28.43 -74.09 -6.95
N PHE A 4 -28.54 -72.80 -7.28
CA PHE A 4 -29.64 -71.82 -7.20
C PHE A 4 -29.33 -70.79 -6.10
N ASN A 5 -29.44 -69.52 -6.51
CA ASN A 5 -29.43 -68.29 -5.71
C ASN A 5 -30.35 -68.34 -4.48
N LEU A 6 -30.08 -67.46 -3.50
CA LEU A 6 -31.03 -66.56 -2.80
C LEU A 6 -30.22 -65.72 -1.79
N PHE A 7 -29.98 -64.41 -2.00
CA PHE A 7 -30.85 -63.28 -1.64
C PHE A 7 -31.47 -63.37 -0.24
N HIS A 8 -31.10 -62.44 0.65
CA HIS A 8 -31.93 -61.87 1.75
C HIS A 8 -31.18 -60.68 2.45
N PRO A 9 -31.85 -59.75 3.15
CA PRO A 9 -32.37 -58.54 2.53
C PRO A 9 -32.00 -57.23 3.27
N ALA A 10 -32.49 -56.14 2.67
CA ALA A 10 -32.49 -54.75 3.11
C ALA A 10 -32.93 -54.49 4.56
N LEU A 11 -32.38 -53.41 5.14
CA LEU A 11 -33.19 -52.39 5.79
C LEU A 11 -32.70 -51.00 5.35
N CYS A 12 -33.48 -50.41 4.44
CA CYS A 12 -33.61 -48.98 4.24
C CYS A 12 -34.16 -48.32 5.50
N PHE A 13 -33.58 -47.19 5.92
CA PHE A 13 -34.38 -46.08 6.40
C PHE A 13 -33.94 -44.81 5.67
N SER A 14 -34.76 -44.48 4.69
CA SER A 14 -34.97 -43.18 4.09
C SER A 14 -35.23 -42.09 5.13
N TYR A 15 -34.58 -40.94 5.01
CA TYR A 15 -35.30 -39.67 5.12
C TYR A 15 -34.76 -38.69 4.06
N LEU A 16 -35.65 -38.44 3.11
CA LEU A 16 -35.58 -37.44 2.06
C LEU A 16 -36.31 -36.18 2.57
N MET A 17 -35.89 -35.03 2.06
CA MET A 17 -36.56 -33.72 2.05
C MET A 17 -36.53 -32.92 3.36
N LEU A 18 -35.94 -31.72 3.31
CA LEU A 18 -36.62 -30.54 2.77
C LEU A 18 -35.61 -29.53 2.20
N PHE A 19 -35.63 -29.40 0.87
CA PHE A 19 -35.36 -28.14 0.21
C PHE A 19 -36.58 -27.25 0.43
N THR A 20 -36.45 -26.15 1.15
CA THR A 20 -37.37 -25.02 1.02
C THR A 20 -36.68 -23.90 0.28
N PHE A 21 -37.15 -23.71 -0.95
CA PHE A 21 -37.08 -22.48 -1.70
C PHE A 21 -37.56 -21.31 -0.84
N PHE A 22 -36.77 -20.24 -0.79
CA PHE A 22 -37.33 -18.89 -0.76
C PHE A 22 -36.70 -18.11 -1.90
N THR A 23 -37.38 -18.14 -3.05
CA THR A 23 -37.39 -17.01 -3.97
C THR A 23 -38.36 -15.98 -3.41
N PHE A 24 -37.87 -14.78 -3.08
CA PHE A 24 -38.64 -13.56 -3.33
C PHE A 24 -37.72 -12.50 -3.94
N VAL A 25 -38.34 -11.79 -4.85
CA VAL A 25 -37.81 -10.88 -5.86
C VAL A 25 -37.41 -9.54 -5.24
N SER A 26 -36.24 -9.06 -5.68
CA SER A 26 -35.83 -7.70 -6.07
C SER A 26 -36.45 -6.43 -5.44
N ALA A 27 -35.50 -5.50 -5.23
CA ALA A 27 -35.60 -4.03 -5.22
C ALA A 27 -36.14 -3.36 -3.96
N ASP A 28 -35.24 -2.77 -3.16
CA ASP A 28 -35.05 -1.33 -3.21
C ASP A 28 -33.70 -0.92 -2.61
N ALA A 29 -32.98 -0.09 -3.38
CA ALA A 29 -31.75 0.56 -2.96
C ALA A 29 -32.10 1.75 -2.07
N HIS A 30 -31.75 1.70 -0.79
CA HIS A 30 -31.58 2.91 0.00
C HIS A 30 -30.42 2.75 1.00
N ASN A 31 -29.46 3.66 0.85
CA ASN A 31 -28.33 3.94 1.72
C ASN A 31 -28.62 3.70 3.20
N ASN A 32 -27.81 2.89 3.87
CA ASN A 32 -27.56 3.05 5.30
C ASN A 32 -26.24 2.41 5.71
N VAL A 33 -25.14 3.15 5.54
CA VAL A 33 -23.94 2.89 6.33
C VAL A 33 -24.20 3.54 7.69
N SER A 34 -24.36 2.70 8.71
CA SER A 34 -24.50 3.12 10.09
C SER A 34 -23.31 3.99 10.49
N ALA A 35 -23.57 5.27 10.75
CA ALA A 35 -22.60 6.18 11.34
C ALA A 35 -22.28 5.70 12.77
N LEU A 36 -21.00 5.41 13.02
CA LEU A 36 -20.47 5.26 14.37
C LEU A 36 -20.51 6.63 15.05
N ASN A 37 -21.46 6.82 15.96
CA ASN A 37 -21.56 8.00 16.80
C ASN A 37 -20.43 7.98 17.84
N PHE A 38 -19.40 8.81 17.63
CA PHE A 38 -18.48 9.19 18.70
C PHE A 38 -19.08 10.38 19.47
N VAL A 39 -19.30 10.18 20.76
CA VAL A 39 -19.67 11.23 21.72
C VAL A 39 -18.47 12.15 21.89
N SER A 40 -18.58 13.40 21.46
CA SER A 40 -17.61 14.45 21.77
C SER A 40 -17.67 14.81 23.26
N PRO A 41 -16.53 15.02 23.95
CA PRO A 41 -16.55 15.64 25.26
C PRO A 41 -16.96 17.11 25.14
N ALA A 42 -17.74 17.57 26.14
CA ALA A 42 -18.25 18.92 26.25
C ALA A 42 -17.14 19.97 26.16
N ALA A 43 -17.42 21.06 25.45
CA ALA A 43 -16.58 22.25 25.39
C ALA A 43 -16.48 22.89 26.77
N ASP A 44 -15.25 23.03 27.28
CA ASP A 44 -14.95 23.76 28.50
C ASP A 44 -15.08 25.26 28.22
N SER A 45 -15.98 25.94 28.94
CA SER A 45 -16.40 27.32 28.69
C SER A 45 -15.46 28.39 29.25
N ASN A 46 -14.17 28.10 29.41
CA ASN A 46 -13.22 28.96 30.14
C ASN A 46 -11.94 29.32 29.37
N VAL A 47 -12.04 29.57 28.06
CA VAL A 47 -10.95 30.23 27.32
C VAL A 47 -11.41 31.62 26.88
N SER A 48 -10.91 32.64 27.57
CA SER A 48 -11.09 34.04 27.17
C SER A 48 -10.44 34.29 25.81
N ALA A 49 -11.17 34.96 24.91
CA ALA A 49 -10.65 35.38 23.60
C ALA A 49 -9.40 36.26 23.75
N PRO A 50 -8.42 36.19 22.83
CA PRO A 50 -7.25 37.04 22.89
C PRO A 50 -7.66 38.50 22.67
N THR A 51 -7.26 39.37 23.60
CA THR A 51 -7.42 40.81 23.50
C THR A 51 -6.62 41.36 22.33
N TYR A 52 -7.30 42.07 21.43
CA TYR A 52 -6.68 42.77 20.31
C TYR A 52 -5.79 43.91 20.85
N VAL A 53 -4.47 43.81 20.65
CA VAL A 53 -3.54 44.88 21.02
C VAL A 53 -3.64 46.00 19.99
N SER A 54 -3.88 47.24 20.46
CA SER A 54 -3.97 48.45 19.64
C SER A 54 -2.68 48.68 18.82
N SER A 55 -2.86 49.18 17.59
CA SER A 55 -1.83 49.47 16.59
C SER A 55 -0.80 50.54 16.98
N ASP A 56 -0.96 51.19 18.13
CA ASP A 56 -0.08 52.27 18.57
C ASP A 56 1.25 51.78 19.16
N ALA A 57 1.41 50.47 19.42
CA ALA A 57 2.64 49.89 19.96
C ALA A 57 3.78 49.72 18.93
N TYR A 58 3.54 49.94 17.64
CA TYR A 58 4.52 49.70 16.57
C TYR A 58 5.38 50.91 16.16
N LYS A 59 5.17 52.09 16.76
CA LYS A 59 5.81 53.33 16.28
C LYS A 59 7.26 53.54 16.75
N ASN A 60 7.81 52.69 17.62
CA ASN A 60 9.15 52.90 18.21
C ASN A 60 10.13 51.70 18.12
N LEU A 61 9.92 50.76 17.19
CA LEU A 61 10.90 49.70 16.95
C LEU A 61 11.81 50.07 15.77
N SER A 62 13.07 50.36 16.08
CA SER A 62 14.15 50.50 15.11
C SER A 62 14.41 49.17 14.39
N ASP A 63 14.32 49.21 13.06
CA ASP A 63 14.72 48.21 12.07
C ASP A 63 14.50 46.71 12.42
N PRO A 64 13.37 46.10 11.99
CA PRO A 64 13.07 44.70 12.24
C PRO A 64 13.90 43.72 11.39
N THR A 65 14.81 44.19 10.52
CA THR A 65 15.58 43.31 9.64
C THR A 65 16.90 42.80 10.24
N LYS A 66 17.29 43.28 11.42
CA LYS A 66 18.61 42.98 12.01
C LYS A 66 18.73 41.61 12.71
N TYR A 67 17.63 40.88 12.91
CA TYR A 67 17.62 39.60 13.66
C TYR A 67 16.90 38.43 12.98
N TYR A 68 16.60 38.52 11.68
CA TYR A 68 16.16 37.33 10.94
C TYR A 68 17.40 36.53 10.54
N GLU A 69 17.83 35.60 11.40
CA GLU A 69 18.48 34.40 10.89
C GLU A 69 17.53 33.74 9.87
N PRO A 70 18.03 33.23 8.74
CA PRO A 70 17.18 32.56 7.77
C PRO A 70 16.49 31.38 8.47
N LEU A 71 15.16 31.44 8.53
CA LEU A 71 14.33 30.29 8.88
C LEU A 71 14.81 29.10 8.04
N ALA A 72 15.09 27.98 8.70
CA ALA A 72 15.44 26.73 8.07
C ALA A 72 14.50 26.43 6.89
N PRO A 73 14.98 25.84 5.79
CA PRO A 73 14.15 25.59 4.61
C PRO A 73 12.87 24.85 5.01
N SER A 74 11.73 25.38 4.55
CA SER A 74 10.41 24.79 4.74
C SER A 74 10.47 23.27 4.48
N PRO A 75 9.90 22.42 5.36
CA PRO A 75 9.88 20.99 5.14
C PRO A 75 9.23 20.72 3.79
N SER A 76 10.01 20.15 2.87
CA SER A 76 9.67 19.95 1.45
C SER A 76 8.17 19.68 1.30
N SER A 77 7.44 20.65 0.74
CA SER A 77 6.01 20.48 0.55
C SER A 77 5.78 19.43 -0.53
N PHE A 78 5.13 18.33 -0.17
CA PHE A 78 4.66 17.31 -1.07
C PHE A 78 3.13 17.22 -0.99
N ASP A 79 2.51 16.71 -2.04
CA ASP A 79 1.05 16.70 -2.19
C ASP A 79 0.42 15.39 -1.70
N TYR A 80 1.09 14.26 -1.92
CA TYR A 80 0.62 12.91 -1.59
C TYR A 80 1.80 11.95 -1.38
N TYR A 81 1.56 10.78 -0.78
CA TYR A 81 2.54 9.70 -0.81
C TYR A 81 2.25 8.74 -1.97
N ILE A 82 3.30 8.21 -2.58
CA ILE A 82 3.22 6.97 -3.35
C ILE A 82 3.64 5.85 -2.41
N PHE A 83 2.75 4.89 -2.19
CA PHE A 83 3.08 3.62 -1.55
C PHE A 83 3.33 2.57 -2.63
N ALA A 84 4.57 2.10 -2.72
CA ALA A 84 5.06 1.21 -3.76
C ALA A 84 5.27 -0.20 -3.20
N LEU A 85 4.67 -1.19 -3.85
CA LEU A 85 4.80 -2.62 -3.57
C LEU A 85 5.49 -3.31 -4.74
N GLN A 86 6.56 -4.06 -4.47
CA GLN A 86 7.33 -4.78 -5.48
C GLN A 86 7.04 -6.29 -5.45
N TRP A 87 7.04 -6.92 -6.63
CA TRP A 87 7.00 -8.37 -6.78
C TRP A 87 8.42 -8.94 -6.82
N GLY A 88 8.79 -9.70 -5.78
CA GLY A 88 10.18 -10.12 -5.56
C GLY A 88 10.82 -10.83 -6.75
N VAL A 89 10.10 -11.79 -7.34
CA VAL A 89 10.59 -12.59 -8.47
C VAL A 89 10.87 -11.72 -9.69
N SER A 90 9.97 -10.78 -10.02
CA SER A 90 10.12 -9.88 -11.18
C SER A 90 11.26 -8.89 -11.01
N VAL A 91 11.56 -8.47 -9.78
CA VAL A 91 12.73 -7.64 -9.49
C VAL A 91 14.00 -8.43 -9.74
N CYS A 92 14.04 -9.69 -9.31
CA CYS A 92 15.27 -10.49 -9.36
C CYS A 92 15.58 -11.19 -10.67
N ASN A 93 14.58 -11.49 -11.49
CA ASN A 93 14.78 -12.10 -12.81
C ASN A 93 14.80 -11.04 -13.95
N ALA A 94 14.73 -9.75 -13.61
CA ALA A 94 14.82 -8.65 -14.54
C ALA A 94 16.11 -8.73 -15.37
N ALA A 95 16.02 -8.34 -16.64
CA ALA A 95 17.17 -8.37 -17.55
C ALA A 95 18.31 -7.48 -17.01
N GLY A 96 19.49 -8.08 -16.86
CA GLY A 96 20.69 -7.39 -16.35
C GLY A 96 20.73 -7.21 -14.83
N THR A 97 19.77 -7.76 -14.08
CA THR A 97 19.75 -7.72 -12.61
C THR A 97 20.41 -8.97 -12.01
N HIS A 98 21.14 -8.76 -10.91
CA HIS A 98 21.75 -9.81 -10.12
C HIS A 98 21.21 -9.76 -8.70
N CYS A 99 20.41 -10.74 -8.30
CA CYS A 99 20.03 -10.93 -6.90
C CYS A 99 20.98 -11.89 -6.19
N LEU A 100 21.25 -11.60 -4.92
CA LEU A 100 21.95 -12.47 -4.01
C LEU A 100 21.00 -13.55 -3.46
N GLY A 101 21.51 -14.78 -3.33
CA GLY A 101 20.74 -15.92 -2.81
C GLY A 101 20.29 -16.90 -3.91
N LYS A 102 20.05 -18.15 -3.51
CA LYS A 102 19.52 -19.19 -4.41
C LYS A 102 18.03 -18.98 -4.71
N ASP A 103 17.33 -18.32 -3.79
CA ASP A 103 15.93 -17.96 -3.91
C ASP A 103 15.85 -16.53 -4.47
N ARG A 104 15.61 -16.41 -5.78
CA ARG A 104 15.63 -15.15 -6.55
C ARG A 104 14.44 -14.24 -6.22
N GLY A 105 14.28 -13.87 -4.96
CA GLY A 105 13.07 -13.27 -4.44
C GLY A 105 11.98 -14.32 -4.21
N GLN A 106 11.07 -14.03 -3.28
CA GLN A 106 9.91 -14.87 -3.01
C GLN A 106 8.73 -14.40 -3.89
N PRO A 107 7.81 -15.30 -4.29
CA PRO A 107 6.58 -14.95 -5.01
C PRO A 107 5.59 -14.29 -4.05
N MET A 108 5.96 -13.12 -3.55
CA MET A 108 5.17 -12.29 -2.66
C MET A 108 5.42 -10.82 -2.96
N PHE A 109 4.38 -10.02 -2.71
CA PHE A 109 4.54 -8.58 -2.67
C PHE A 109 5.22 -8.18 -1.36
N SER A 110 6.15 -7.23 -1.47
CA SER A 110 6.79 -6.56 -0.34
C SER A 110 6.78 -5.06 -0.58
N ILE A 111 6.93 -4.29 0.48
CA ILE A 111 7.11 -2.84 0.39
C ILE A 111 8.42 -2.57 -0.37
N HIS A 112 8.33 -1.70 -1.38
CA HIS A 112 9.49 -1.03 -1.95
C HIS A 112 9.69 0.33 -1.24
N GLY A 113 8.62 1.12 -1.11
CA GLY A 113 8.65 2.24 -0.19
C GLY A 113 7.47 3.18 -0.17
N LEU A 114 7.60 4.19 0.70
CA LEU A 114 6.64 5.27 0.88
C LEU A 114 7.30 6.58 0.45
N TRP A 115 6.83 7.18 -0.64
CA TRP A 115 7.52 8.26 -1.33
C TRP A 115 6.68 9.53 -1.37
N PRO A 116 7.04 10.55 -0.57
CA PRO A 116 6.49 11.89 -0.69
C PRO A 116 6.59 12.38 -2.14
N SER A 117 5.48 12.79 -2.72
CA SER A 117 5.36 13.09 -4.14
C SER A 117 4.57 14.37 -4.42
N VAL A 118 4.96 15.06 -5.49
CA VAL A 118 4.29 16.26 -6.00
C VAL A 118 3.55 15.97 -7.30
N LEU A 119 2.48 16.72 -7.57
CA LEU A 119 1.68 16.63 -8.79
C LEU A 119 2.44 17.13 -10.02
N LYS A 120 3.30 18.14 -9.84
CA LYS A 120 4.07 18.77 -10.91
C LYS A 120 5.49 19.06 -10.46
N GLY A 121 6.43 18.91 -11.40
CA GLY A 121 7.84 19.21 -11.17
C GLY A 121 8.62 18.02 -10.61
N LYS A 122 9.79 18.32 -10.05
CA LYS A 122 10.74 17.33 -9.55
C LYS A 122 10.24 16.77 -8.22
N GLN A 123 10.22 15.44 -8.09
CA GLN A 123 9.89 14.76 -6.85
C GLN A 123 10.90 15.10 -5.74
N PRO A 124 10.45 15.32 -4.49
CA PRO A 124 11.34 15.64 -3.39
C PRO A 124 12.26 14.45 -3.08
N SER A 125 13.52 14.73 -2.75
CA SER A 125 14.47 13.69 -2.38
C SER A 125 15.61 14.23 -1.54
N ASN A 126 16.15 13.42 -0.63
CA ASN A 126 17.33 13.74 0.19
C ASN A 126 17.17 15.07 0.95
N CYS A 127 16.01 15.30 1.57
CA CYS A 127 15.66 16.61 2.14
C CYS A 127 16.43 16.94 3.43
N ALA A 128 16.87 15.93 4.17
CA ALA A 128 17.75 16.08 5.33
C ALA A 128 18.90 15.06 5.28
N PRO A 129 19.93 15.26 4.44
CA PRO A 129 20.97 14.25 4.19
C PRO A 129 21.85 13.93 5.42
N ARG A 130 21.81 14.77 6.46
CA ARG A 130 22.48 14.55 7.75
C ARG A 130 21.62 13.76 8.75
N ASP A 131 20.33 13.58 8.47
CA ASP A 131 19.43 12.74 9.28
C ASP A 131 19.59 11.29 8.83
N ILE A 132 20.64 10.65 9.35
CA ILE A 132 21.04 9.29 8.99
C ILE A 132 20.10 8.30 9.69
N PHE A 133 19.73 7.24 8.96
CA PHE A 133 18.93 6.16 9.50
C PHE A 133 19.60 5.52 10.73
N ASP A 134 18.85 5.46 11.82
CA ASP A 134 19.26 4.85 13.08
C ASP A 134 18.41 3.61 13.36
N PRO A 135 18.94 2.38 13.21
CA PRO A 135 18.16 1.16 13.40
C PRO A 135 17.58 1.01 14.80
N THR A 136 18.14 1.68 15.82
CA THR A 136 17.62 1.61 17.19
C THR A 136 16.25 2.27 17.34
N ARG A 137 15.93 3.24 16.46
CA ARG A 137 14.63 3.95 16.44
C ARG A 137 13.49 3.14 15.84
N VAL A 138 13.77 1.97 15.27
CA VAL A 138 12.75 1.08 14.66
C VAL A 138 12.89 -0.35 15.18
N LYS A 139 13.54 -0.51 16.33
CA LYS A 139 13.84 -1.83 16.91
C LYS A 139 12.58 -2.63 17.19
N ASP A 140 11.52 -1.98 17.66
CA ASP A 140 10.20 -2.55 17.92
C ASP A 140 9.46 -2.96 16.64
N LEU A 141 9.81 -2.37 15.49
CA LEU A 141 9.22 -2.68 14.19
C LEU A 141 10.03 -3.74 13.41
N GLN A 142 11.16 -4.21 13.94
CA GLN A 142 12.17 -4.91 13.15
C GLN A 142 11.66 -6.22 12.52
N ASP A 143 10.87 -7.01 13.24
CA ASP A 143 10.31 -8.25 12.69
C ASP A 143 9.30 -7.98 11.56
N ARG A 144 8.43 -6.98 11.75
CA ARG A 144 7.49 -6.52 10.70
C ARG A 144 8.25 -6.00 9.48
N LEU A 145 9.28 -5.19 9.67
CA LEU A 145 10.11 -4.67 8.57
C LEU A 145 10.83 -5.78 7.81
N ASN A 146 11.38 -6.79 8.51
CA ASN A 146 12.05 -7.92 7.87
C ASN A 146 11.10 -8.74 6.99
N ALA A 147 9.85 -8.92 7.43
CA ALA A 147 8.84 -9.68 6.71
C ALA A 147 8.23 -8.86 5.54
N ALA A 148 7.86 -7.61 5.79
CA ALA A 148 7.10 -6.79 4.85
C ALA A 148 7.98 -5.96 3.92
N TRP A 149 9.18 -5.56 4.34
CA TRP A 149 10.05 -4.63 3.59
C TRP A 149 11.48 -5.16 3.39
N PRO A 150 11.68 -6.41 2.91
CA PRO A 150 13.01 -6.94 2.64
C PRO A 150 13.74 -6.20 1.51
N ASP A 151 15.08 -6.21 1.57
CA ASP A 151 15.92 -5.97 0.40
C ASP A 151 15.93 -7.22 -0.47
N VAL A 152 15.06 -7.22 -1.46
CA VAL A 152 14.87 -8.31 -2.41
C VAL A 152 16.16 -8.65 -3.19
N GLN A 153 17.04 -7.67 -3.44
CA GLN A 153 18.20 -7.87 -4.31
C GLN A 153 19.46 -8.25 -3.55
N ASN A 154 19.77 -7.57 -2.45
CA ASN A 154 21.07 -7.73 -1.78
C ASN A 154 20.97 -8.36 -0.40
N LEU A 155 19.77 -8.74 0.05
CA LEU A 155 19.54 -9.35 1.36
C LEU A 155 20.08 -8.49 2.52
N ASN A 156 20.16 -7.17 2.33
CA ASN A 156 20.63 -6.21 3.33
C ASN A 156 19.53 -5.20 3.65
N ASN A 157 18.54 -5.67 4.41
CA ASN A 157 17.36 -4.90 4.77
C ASN A 157 17.72 -3.55 5.43
N ALA A 158 18.64 -3.54 6.40
CA ALA A 158 19.01 -2.32 7.11
C ALA A 158 19.62 -1.25 6.19
N LYS A 159 20.45 -1.65 5.22
CA LYS A 159 20.98 -0.74 4.20
C LYS A 159 19.86 -0.20 3.32
N PHE A 160 18.97 -1.07 2.86
CA PHE A 160 17.84 -0.68 2.02
C PHE A 160 16.89 0.29 2.73
N TRP A 161 16.52 0.00 3.98
CA TRP A 161 15.73 0.93 4.81
C TRP A 161 16.44 2.26 4.99
N GLY A 162 17.76 2.25 5.20
CA GLY A 162 18.56 3.46 5.29
C GLY A 162 18.53 4.31 4.01
N GLU A 163 18.57 3.67 2.85
CA GLU A 163 18.44 4.34 1.54
C GLU A 163 17.03 4.92 1.33
N GLN A 164 15.98 4.17 1.71
CA GLN A 164 14.59 4.64 1.65
C GLN A 164 14.35 5.82 2.59
N TRP A 165 14.87 5.75 3.82
CA TRP A 165 14.81 6.85 4.78
C TRP A 165 15.52 8.09 4.24
N LYS A 166 16.80 7.96 3.86
CA LYS A 166 17.60 9.08 3.37
C LYS A 166 16.94 9.76 2.18
N LYS A 167 16.52 8.97 1.19
CA LYS A 167 16.00 9.51 -0.08
C LYS A 167 14.57 10.04 0.06
N HIS A 168 13.70 9.35 0.79
CA HIS A 168 12.26 9.62 0.83
C HIS A 168 11.74 9.99 2.22
N GLY A 169 12.13 9.23 3.25
CA GLY A 169 11.70 9.46 4.63
C GLY A 169 12.03 10.84 5.16
N THR A 170 13.22 11.37 4.86
CA THR A 170 13.62 12.74 5.26
C THR A 170 12.76 13.85 4.64
N CYS A 171 11.97 13.54 3.61
CA CYS A 171 11.04 14.46 2.96
C CYS A 171 9.59 14.29 3.42
N SER A 172 9.32 13.32 4.32
CA SER A 172 7.96 12.81 4.60
C SER A 172 7.16 13.60 5.63
N ARG A 173 7.80 14.55 6.33
CA ARG A 173 7.27 15.24 7.53
C ARG A 173 7.01 14.30 8.72
N LEU A 174 7.46 13.05 8.65
CA LEU A 174 7.37 12.06 9.73
C LEU A 174 8.75 11.88 10.36
N LYS A 175 8.77 11.52 11.64
CA LYS A 175 9.98 10.99 12.28
C LYS A 175 10.27 9.60 11.72
N GLN A 176 11.51 9.15 11.90
CA GLN A 176 11.95 7.86 11.35
C GLN A 176 11.04 6.70 11.75
N HIS A 177 10.72 6.57 13.04
CA HIS A 177 9.81 5.51 13.51
C HIS A 177 8.44 5.60 12.83
N GLU A 178 7.78 6.76 12.91
CA GLU A 178 6.47 7.04 12.30
C GLU A 178 6.44 6.76 10.79
N PHE A 179 7.53 7.04 10.07
CA PHE A 179 7.63 6.77 8.63
C PHE A 179 7.57 5.26 8.32
N PHE A 180 8.32 4.46 9.07
CA PHE A 180 8.33 3.01 8.88
C PHE A 180 7.05 2.37 9.41
N GLU A 181 6.55 2.81 10.56
CA GLU A 181 5.28 2.36 11.12
C GLU A 181 4.13 2.63 10.15
N LYS A 182 4.02 3.85 9.60
CA LYS A 182 2.97 4.19 8.63
C LYS A 182 3.05 3.34 7.36
N ALA A 183 4.23 3.04 6.86
CA ALA A 183 4.38 2.17 5.69
C ALA A 183 3.96 0.72 6.00
N LEU A 184 4.27 0.22 7.20
CA LEU A 184 3.83 -1.09 7.67
C LEU A 184 2.31 -1.13 7.90
N ASP A 185 1.74 -0.10 8.50
CA ASP A 185 0.30 0.00 8.73
C ASP A 185 -0.44 0.11 7.40
N LEU A 186 0.10 0.81 6.42
CA LEU A 186 -0.39 0.78 5.05
C LEU A 186 -0.29 -0.65 4.48
N PHE A 187 0.82 -1.34 4.65
CA PHE A 187 0.98 -2.72 4.18
C PHE A 187 -0.01 -3.69 4.83
N ASP A 188 -0.32 -3.51 6.12
CA ASP A 188 -1.26 -4.34 6.88
C ASP A 188 -2.73 -3.99 6.56
N ALA A 189 -3.05 -2.70 6.47
CA ALA A 189 -4.39 -2.20 6.16
C ALA A 189 -4.77 -2.44 4.70
N ILE A 190 -3.79 -2.31 3.81
CA ILE A 190 -3.84 -2.84 2.46
C ILE A 190 -3.54 -4.32 2.61
N ASP A 191 -4.43 -5.06 3.28
CA ASP A 191 -4.49 -6.53 3.37
C ASP A 191 -4.71 -7.12 1.98
N PHE A 192 -3.74 -6.82 1.14
CA PHE A 192 -3.60 -7.04 -0.27
C PHE A 192 -2.96 -8.36 -0.50
N ILE A 193 -2.29 -8.94 0.49
CA ILE A 193 -2.10 -10.38 0.47
C ILE A 193 -3.48 -11.05 0.45
N GLN A 194 -4.48 -10.68 1.27
CA GLN A 194 -5.85 -11.22 1.13
C GLN A 194 -6.60 -10.69 -0.11
N ARG A 195 -6.41 -9.43 -0.50
CA ARG A 195 -7.10 -8.80 -1.64
C ARG A 195 -6.49 -9.11 -3.03
N VAL A 196 -5.26 -9.61 -3.08
CA VAL A 196 -4.59 -10.29 -4.21
C VAL A 196 -4.68 -11.78 -4.11
N LEU A 197 -4.91 -12.36 -2.95
CA LEU A 197 -5.40 -13.73 -2.89
C LEU A 197 -6.77 -13.84 -3.58
N ALA A 198 -7.56 -12.77 -3.71
CA ALA A 198 -8.70 -12.73 -4.64
C ALA A 198 -8.29 -12.78 -6.14
N LEU A 199 -7.03 -12.47 -6.47
CA LEU A 199 -6.46 -12.81 -7.77
C LEU A 199 -6.11 -14.30 -7.86
N LYS A 200 -5.94 -15.06 -6.77
CA LYS A 200 -5.85 -16.53 -6.89
C LYS A 200 -7.12 -17.12 -7.50
N ASP A 201 -8.28 -16.56 -7.13
CA ASP A 201 -9.60 -17.00 -7.61
C ASP A 201 -10.00 -16.39 -8.97
N VAL A 202 -9.50 -15.19 -9.32
CA VAL A 202 -9.77 -14.50 -10.61
C VAL A 202 -8.69 -14.75 -11.67
N LEU A 203 -7.44 -14.93 -11.27
CA LEU A 203 -6.25 -15.02 -12.11
C LEU A 203 -5.54 -16.40 -12.05
N GLY A 204 -6.04 -17.34 -11.24
CA GLY A 204 -5.37 -18.61 -10.97
C GLY A 204 -4.17 -18.45 -10.02
N ASN A 205 -3.55 -19.56 -9.62
CA ASN A 205 -2.28 -19.53 -8.89
C ASN A 205 -1.28 -18.59 -9.61
N TYR A 206 -0.45 -17.86 -8.83
CA TYR A 206 0.65 -17.07 -9.38
C TYR A 206 1.47 -17.89 -10.40
N GLY A 207 2.18 -17.23 -11.30
CA GLY A 207 2.90 -17.87 -12.41
C GLY A 207 2.16 -17.80 -13.75
N GLY A 208 1.09 -17.00 -13.83
CA GLY A 208 0.32 -16.75 -15.05
C GLY A 208 0.70 -15.45 -15.78
N THR A 209 0.05 -15.26 -16.93
CA THR A 209 0.09 -14.03 -17.73
C THR A 209 -1.26 -13.32 -17.58
N TYR A 210 -1.22 -12.01 -17.35
CA TYR A 210 -2.41 -11.24 -17.01
C TYR A 210 -2.62 -10.04 -17.92
N ASN A 211 -3.85 -9.86 -18.34
CA ASN A 211 -4.28 -8.64 -19.00
C ASN A 211 -4.35 -7.50 -17.97
N LEU A 212 -3.50 -6.49 -18.17
CA LEU A 212 -3.28 -5.41 -17.21
C LEU A 212 -4.53 -4.56 -16.99
N GLN A 213 -5.30 -4.28 -18.05
CA GLN A 213 -6.54 -3.51 -17.93
C GLN A 213 -7.60 -4.27 -17.13
N SER A 214 -7.76 -5.56 -17.40
CA SER A 214 -8.70 -6.42 -16.67
C SER A 214 -8.34 -6.49 -15.19
N MET A 215 -7.05 -6.59 -14.88
CA MET A 215 -6.54 -6.54 -13.51
C MET A 215 -6.88 -5.21 -12.83
N MET A 216 -6.61 -4.06 -13.47
CA MET A 216 -6.93 -2.74 -12.92
C MET A 216 -8.44 -2.56 -12.70
N ASN A 217 -9.27 -3.02 -13.63
CA ASN A 217 -10.72 -3.00 -13.49
C ASN A 217 -11.20 -3.86 -12.32
N ALA A 218 -10.59 -5.03 -12.09
CA ALA A 218 -10.92 -5.87 -10.94
C ALA A 218 -10.59 -5.19 -9.61
N TYR A 219 -9.46 -4.48 -9.52
CA TYR A 219 -9.14 -3.66 -8.34
C TYR A 219 -10.16 -2.55 -8.12
N ASP A 220 -10.57 -1.87 -9.17
CA ASP A 220 -11.54 -0.77 -9.08
C ASP A 220 -12.92 -1.27 -8.61
N LEU A 221 -13.40 -2.34 -9.23
CA LEU A 221 -14.70 -2.93 -8.88
C LEU A 221 -14.74 -3.36 -7.41
N THR A 222 -13.71 -4.07 -6.96
CA THR A 222 -13.68 -4.71 -5.63
C THR A 222 -13.28 -3.74 -4.52
N TYR A 223 -12.34 -2.86 -4.78
CA TYR A 223 -11.69 -2.05 -3.74
C TYR A 223 -11.82 -0.55 -3.95
N LYS A 224 -12.39 -0.10 -5.08
CA LYS A 224 -12.49 1.33 -5.46
C LYS A 224 -11.10 1.96 -5.59
N VAL A 225 -10.15 1.17 -6.08
CA VAL A 225 -8.74 1.49 -6.22
C VAL A 225 -8.24 1.10 -7.61
N LYS A 226 -7.49 1.97 -8.28
CA LYS A 226 -6.82 1.70 -9.57
C LYS A 226 -5.28 1.83 -9.49
N PRO A 227 -4.55 0.79 -9.08
CA PRO A 227 -3.11 0.92 -8.88
C PRO A 227 -2.42 1.34 -10.18
N ARG A 228 -1.38 2.17 -10.08
CA ARG A 228 -0.45 2.32 -11.20
C ARG A 228 0.39 1.06 -11.26
N ILE A 229 0.41 0.40 -12.42
CA ILE A 229 1.18 -0.83 -12.64
C ILE A 229 2.47 -0.50 -13.39
N LEU A 230 3.59 -0.95 -12.85
CA LEU A 230 4.90 -0.85 -13.49
C LEU A 230 5.36 -2.23 -13.95
N CYS A 231 5.84 -2.30 -15.18
CA CYS A 231 6.42 -3.50 -15.75
C CYS A 231 7.94 -3.37 -15.96
N ASN A 232 8.61 -4.52 -15.96
CA ASN A 232 9.95 -4.66 -16.51
C ASN A 232 9.98 -5.86 -17.48
N THR A 233 11.18 -6.20 -17.93
CA THR A 233 11.42 -7.33 -18.82
C THR A 233 12.38 -8.30 -18.17
N ASN A 234 12.08 -9.60 -18.19
CA ASN A 234 12.99 -10.63 -17.67
C ASN A 234 14.16 -10.92 -18.64
N SER A 235 15.10 -11.76 -18.21
CA SER A 235 16.30 -12.13 -18.99
C SER A 235 16.02 -12.77 -20.36
N VAL A 236 14.79 -13.24 -20.62
CA VAL A 236 14.39 -13.83 -21.91
C VAL A 236 13.49 -12.90 -22.75
N GLY A 237 13.32 -11.64 -22.33
CA GLY A 237 12.58 -10.65 -23.12
C GLY A 237 11.06 -10.63 -22.87
N LYS A 238 10.54 -11.34 -21.86
CA LYS A 238 9.11 -11.30 -21.51
C LYS A 238 8.81 -10.14 -20.55
N GLN A 239 7.69 -9.47 -20.81
CA GLN A 239 7.16 -8.43 -19.94
C GLN A 239 6.55 -9.06 -18.69
N GLN A 240 6.81 -8.48 -17.53
CA GLN A 240 6.29 -8.94 -16.25
C GLN A 240 5.97 -7.77 -15.34
N ILE A 241 5.02 -7.98 -14.43
CA ILE A 241 4.61 -7.00 -13.43
C ILE A 241 5.73 -6.89 -12.40
N GLN A 242 6.29 -5.70 -12.24
CA GLN A 242 7.35 -5.43 -11.28
C GLN A 242 6.82 -4.82 -9.99
N GLU A 243 5.92 -3.84 -10.10
CA GLU A 243 5.54 -3.01 -8.97
C GLU A 243 4.13 -2.44 -9.14
N PHE A 244 3.40 -2.35 -8.03
CA PHE A 244 2.17 -1.59 -7.91
C PHE A 244 2.39 -0.35 -7.05
N GLN A 245 1.86 0.78 -7.51
CA GLN A 245 1.93 2.06 -6.82
C GLN A 245 0.52 2.55 -6.48
N LEU A 246 0.32 2.87 -5.21
CA LEU A 246 -0.91 3.45 -4.68
C LEU A 246 -0.65 4.89 -4.24
N LYS A 247 -1.56 5.79 -4.59
CA LYS A 247 -1.53 7.18 -4.11
C LYS A 247 -2.25 7.26 -2.77
N ILE A 248 -1.57 7.79 -1.76
CA ILE A 248 -2.10 7.97 -0.41
C ILE A 248 -2.25 9.46 -0.14
N SER A 249 -3.43 9.89 0.27
CA SER A 249 -3.69 11.28 0.67
C SER A 249 -2.87 11.64 1.90
N THR A 250 -2.50 12.92 2.04
CA THR A 250 -1.85 13.47 3.23
C THR A 250 -2.83 13.90 4.32
N ASN A 251 -4.14 13.79 4.07
CA ASN A 251 -5.18 14.22 4.99
C ASN A 251 -5.29 13.24 6.18
N ALA A 252 -5.71 13.73 7.35
CA ALA A 252 -5.80 12.97 8.61
C ALA A 252 -6.67 11.69 8.57
N LYS A 253 -7.36 11.41 7.47
CA LYS A 253 -8.13 10.18 7.25
C LYS A 253 -7.34 9.10 6.51
N ASP A 254 -6.09 9.37 6.10
CA ASP A 254 -5.21 8.47 5.33
C ASP A 254 -5.97 7.72 4.22
N GLU A 255 -6.87 8.45 3.57
CA GLU A 255 -7.79 7.87 2.60
C GLU A 255 -6.99 7.44 1.37
N LEU A 256 -7.03 6.15 1.10
CA LEU A 256 -6.53 5.52 -0.12
C LEU A 256 -7.32 6.07 -1.31
N THR A 257 -6.84 7.18 -1.88
CA THR A 257 -7.46 7.82 -3.03
C THR A 257 -6.65 7.46 -4.26
N ILE A 258 -7.17 6.53 -5.03
CA ILE A 258 -6.48 6.05 -6.22
C ILE A 258 -7.20 6.52 -7.47
N ASN A 259 -6.51 7.39 -8.23
CA ASN A 259 -6.86 7.77 -9.60
C ASN A 259 -5.58 7.87 -10.43
N ASN A 260 -4.77 6.82 -10.42
CA ASN A 260 -3.65 6.68 -11.34
C ASN A 260 -3.88 5.41 -12.16
N ASP A 261 -4.92 5.44 -13.01
CA ASP A 261 -5.20 4.44 -14.05
C ASP A 261 -4.10 4.49 -15.12
N GLU A 262 -2.88 4.19 -14.70
CA GLU A 262 -1.66 4.39 -15.47
C GLU A 262 -0.85 3.10 -15.50
N LEU A 263 -0.59 2.65 -16.73
CA LEU A 263 0.41 1.63 -17.01
C LEU A 263 1.73 2.34 -17.32
N LYS A 264 2.79 2.00 -16.59
CA LYS A 264 4.10 2.61 -16.76
C LYS A 264 5.12 1.56 -17.17
N ASN A 265 5.82 1.81 -18.27
CA ASN A 265 6.79 0.89 -18.86
C ASN A 265 6.20 -0.50 -19.22
N CYS A 266 4.88 -0.59 -19.42
CA CYS A 266 4.20 -1.81 -19.87
C CYS A 266 3.78 -1.66 -21.35
N PRO A 267 4.69 -1.84 -22.33
CA PRO A 267 4.36 -1.71 -23.75
C PRO A 267 3.37 -2.75 -24.28
N LYS A 268 3.18 -3.87 -23.58
CA LYS A 268 2.23 -4.93 -23.95
C LYS A 268 0.99 -4.89 -23.04
N PRO A 269 -0.19 -5.26 -23.55
CA PRO A 269 -1.41 -5.33 -22.74
C PRO A 269 -1.37 -6.40 -21.66
N ASP A 270 -0.52 -7.42 -21.86
CA ASP A 270 -0.39 -8.56 -20.96
C ASP A 270 1.01 -8.62 -20.33
N ALA A 271 1.09 -9.06 -19.08
CA ALA A 271 2.35 -9.21 -18.34
C ALA A 271 2.33 -10.45 -17.45
N ASP A 272 3.49 -11.08 -17.30
CA ASP A 272 3.66 -12.23 -16.39
C ASP A 272 3.73 -11.77 -14.92
N LEU A 273 3.25 -12.62 -14.00
CA LEU A 273 3.54 -12.51 -12.56
C LEU A 273 4.22 -13.83 -12.12
N PRO A 274 5.55 -13.92 -12.27
CA PRO A 274 6.28 -15.19 -12.17
C PRO A 274 6.34 -15.74 -10.75
N LEU A 275 6.47 -17.07 -10.66
CA LEU A 275 6.77 -17.82 -9.42
C LEU A 275 8.27 -18.00 -9.22
#